data_AF-A0A0C2W1V8-F1
#
_entry.id   AF-A0A0C2W1V8-F1
#
_cell.length_a   1.000
_cell.length_b   1.000
_cell.length_c   1.000
_cell.angle_alpha   90.00
_cell.angle_beta   90.00
_cell.angle_gamma   90.00
#
_symmetry.space_group_name_H-M   'P 1'
#
loop_
_entity.id
_entity.type
_entity.pdbx_description
1 polymer ?
#
loop_
_entity_poly.entity_id
_entity_poly.type
_entity_poly.pdbx_seq_one_letter_code
_entity_poly.pdbx_strand_id
1 'polypeptide(L)'
;LSPGTHLRSLSLADSLIQGERLDSFHNLTHTYESGRLGARGYFDGLLAGGVIGFPPILDYGSPTIKFAIIPGIVQPKKVIYLTITEGFS
;
A
#
# COMPACT_ATOMS: atom_id res chain seq x y z
N LEU A 1 2.67 -0.82 3.75
CA LEU A 1 2.89 0.23 2.72
C LEU A 1 4.12 1.00 3.13
N SER A 2 5.19 1.01 2.34
CA SER A 2 6.42 1.68 2.75
C SER A 2 6.19 3.16 3.09
N PRO A 3 6.92 3.73 4.07
CA PRO A 3 6.84 5.16 4.35
C PRO A 3 7.15 5.97 3.11
N GLY A 4 6.45 7.09 2.90
CA GLY A 4 6.72 7.92 1.74
C GLY A 4 5.87 9.18 1.67
N THR A 5 6.21 10.04 0.71
CA THR A 5 5.53 11.32 0.43
C THR A 5 4.04 11.15 0.16
N HIS A 6 3.63 9.99 -0.37
CA HIS A 6 2.24 9.62 -0.60
C HIS A 6 1.41 9.45 0.68
N LEU A 7 2.04 9.30 1.86
CA LEU A 7 1.36 9.23 3.15
C LEU A 7 1.36 10.57 3.90
N ARG A 8 2.29 11.48 3.59
CA ARG A 8 2.53 12.69 4.39
C ARG A 8 1.33 13.65 4.46
N SER A 9 0.54 13.75 3.40
CA SER A 9 -0.64 14.60 3.38
C SER A 9 -1.91 13.92 3.91
N LEU A 10 -1.81 12.69 4.43
CA LEU A 10 -2.97 11.91 4.84
C LEU A 10 -3.23 11.98 6.34
N SER A 11 -4.51 12.06 6.65
CA SER A 11 -5.06 11.87 7.98
C SER A 11 -5.70 10.48 8.02
N LEU A 12 -5.18 9.58 8.84
CA LEU A 12 -5.60 8.18 8.94
C LEU A 12 -6.33 7.92 10.26
N ALA A 13 -7.18 6.88 10.28
CA ALA A 13 -7.99 6.49 11.45
C ALA A 13 -8.77 7.66 12.06
N ASP A 14 -9.68 8.26 11.28
CA ASP A 14 -10.49 9.42 11.70
C ASP A 14 -9.66 10.59 12.26
N SER A 15 -8.50 10.81 11.64
CA SER A 15 -7.53 11.86 12.00
C SER A 15 -6.76 11.65 13.30
N LEU A 16 -6.78 10.44 13.86
CA LEU A 16 -5.95 10.08 15.01
C LEU A 16 -4.47 9.92 14.63
N ILE A 17 -4.16 9.61 13.37
CA ILE A 17 -2.80 9.34 12.91
C ILE A 17 -2.47 10.25 11.72
N GLN A 18 -1.45 11.10 11.88
CA GLN A 18 -0.87 11.83 10.75
C GLN A 18 0.08 10.90 9.99
N GLY A 19 -0.08 10.81 8.67
CA GLY A 19 0.75 9.91 7.86
C GLY A 19 2.24 10.29 7.82
N GLU A 20 2.61 11.52 8.18
CA GLU A 20 4.02 11.91 8.40
C GLU A 20 4.69 11.14 9.54
N ARG A 21 3.91 10.64 10.50
CA ARG A 21 4.41 9.86 11.64
C ARG A 21 4.56 8.38 11.33
N LEU A 22 4.12 7.92 10.15
CA LEU A 22 4.26 6.53 9.73
C LEU A 22 5.63 6.31 9.12
N ASP A 23 6.45 5.54 9.83
CA ASP A 23 7.78 5.12 9.41
C ASP A 23 7.85 3.60 9.18
N SER A 24 9.06 3.11 8.88
CA SER A 24 9.29 1.70 8.59
C SER A 24 9.07 0.82 9.82
N PHE A 25 9.26 1.37 11.02
CA PHE A 25 9.05 0.65 12.27
C PHE A 25 7.56 0.40 12.51
N HIS A 26 6.71 1.41 12.33
CA HIS A 26 5.26 1.24 12.43
C HIS A 26 4.73 0.21 11.43
N ASN A 27 5.25 0.23 10.20
CA ASN A 27 4.94 -0.78 9.19
C ASN A 27 5.39 -2.19 9.58
N LEU A 28 6.60 -2.31 10.14
CA LEU A 28 7.14 -3.59 10.59
C LEU A 28 6.28 -4.18 11.70
N THR A 29 5.96 -3.40 12.73
CA THR A 29 5.10 -3.82 13.83
C THR A 29 3.72 -4.25 13.32
N HIS A 30 3.09 -3.45 12.45
CA HIS A 30 1.80 -3.79 11.86
C HIS A 30 1.84 -5.11 11.07
N THR A 31 2.92 -5.32 10.31
CA THR A 31 3.11 -6.56 9.53
C THR A 31 3.24 -7.77 10.45
N TYR A 32 4.03 -7.67 11.52
CA TYR A 32 4.17 -8.75 12.50
C TYR A 32 2.86 -9.05 13.21
N GLU A 33 2.16 -8.04 13.73
CA GLU A 33 0.89 -8.25 14.44
C GLU A 33 -0.19 -8.84 13.52
N SER A 34 -0.25 -8.40 12.26
CA SER A 34 -1.16 -8.99 11.27
C SER A 34 -0.82 -10.47 11.00
N GLY A 35 0.47 -10.80 10.93
CA GLY A 35 0.93 -12.18 10.74
C GLY A 35 0.52 -13.13 11.87
N ARG A 36 0.40 -12.64 13.11
CA ARG A 36 0.02 -13.46 14.28
C ARG A 36 -1.39 -14.04 14.19
N LEU A 37 -2.26 -13.43 13.38
CA LEU A 37 -3.65 -13.89 13.20
C LEU A 37 -3.74 -15.14 12.30
N GLY A 38 -2.65 -15.54 11.62
CA GLY A 38 -2.64 -16.72 10.74
C GLY A 38 -3.54 -16.60 9.50
N ALA A 39 -4.16 -15.46 9.26
CA ALA A 39 -5.14 -15.23 8.19
C ALA A 39 -4.48 -14.75 6.89
N ARG A 40 -3.43 -15.43 6.43
CA ARG A 40 -2.58 -14.97 5.31
C ARG A 40 -3.37 -14.62 4.04
N GLY A 41 -4.31 -15.47 3.63
CA GLY A 41 -5.11 -15.24 2.43
C GLY A 41 -5.97 -13.98 2.49
N TYR A 42 -6.46 -13.63 3.69
CA TYR A 42 -7.23 -12.40 3.90
C TYR A 42 -6.35 -11.16 3.75
N PHE A 43 -5.16 -11.16 4.36
CA PHE A 43 -4.21 -10.05 4.23
C PHE A 43 -3.66 -9.90 2.82
N ASP A 44 -3.38 -11.00 2.13
CA ASP A 44 -2.94 -10.94 0.74
C ASP A 44 -4.03 -10.36 -0.17
N GLY A 45 -5.29 -10.74 0.04
CA GLY A 45 -6.42 -10.17 -0.69
C GLY A 45 -6.64 -8.67 -0.45
N LEU A 46 -6.38 -8.18 0.77
CA LEU A 46 -6.54 -6.77 1.12
C LEU A 46 -5.35 -5.89 0.71
N LEU A 47 -4.12 -6.39 0.84
CA LEU A 47 -2.92 -5.54 0.86
C LEU A 47 -1.82 -5.99 -0.11
N ALA A 48 -1.80 -7.23 -0.61
CA ALA A 48 -0.64 -7.72 -1.38
C ALA A 48 -0.36 -6.85 -2.61
N GLY A 49 -1.39 -6.50 -3.37
CA GLY A 49 -1.27 -5.61 -4.52
C GLY A 49 -0.70 -4.23 -4.16
N GLY A 50 -1.11 -3.67 -3.03
CA GLY A 50 -0.60 -2.41 -2.51
C GLY A 50 0.87 -2.50 -2.03
N VAL A 51 1.34 -3.69 -1.64
CA VAL A 51 2.71 -3.90 -1.18
C VAL A 51 3.68 -4.12 -2.34
N ILE A 52 3.28 -4.86 -3.39
CA ILE A 52 4.19 -5.25 -4.48
C ILE A 52 3.94 -4.50 -5.80
N GLY A 53 2.69 -4.14 -6.10
CA GLY A 53 2.32 -3.47 -7.34
C GLY A 53 2.34 -1.94 -7.25
N PHE A 54 2.22 -1.38 -6.04
CA PHE A 54 2.18 0.07 -5.84
C PHE A 54 3.56 0.77 -5.83
N PRO A 55 4.64 0.18 -5.28
CA PRO A 55 5.96 0.85 -5.27
C PRO A 55 6.45 1.30 -6.66
N PRO A 56 6.32 0.49 -7.74
CA PRO A 56 6.71 0.95 -9.07
C PRO A 56 5.99 2.24 -9.54
N ILE A 57 4.73 2.42 -9.15
CA ILE A 57 3.96 3.63 -9.48
C ILE A 57 4.45 4.81 -8.63
N LEU A 58 4.68 4.60 -7.34
CA LEU A 58 5.16 5.63 -6.42
C LEU A 58 6.54 6.16 -6.80
N ASP A 59 7.42 5.27 -7.23
CA ASP A 59 8.82 5.61 -7.49
C ASP A 59 8.97 6.09 -8.94
N TYR A 60 8.45 5.34 -9.91
CA TYR A 60 8.75 5.53 -11.34
C TYR A 60 7.58 6.07 -12.18
N GLY A 61 6.36 6.16 -11.63
CA GLY A 61 5.20 6.70 -12.36
C GLY A 61 5.39 8.16 -12.79
N SER A 62 4.88 8.52 -13.96
CA SER A 62 4.82 9.93 -14.36
C SER A 62 3.88 10.72 -13.42
N PRO A 63 4.02 12.06 -13.32
CA PRO A 63 3.14 12.88 -12.49
C PRO A 63 1.66 12.66 -12.79
N THR A 64 1.30 12.54 -14.07
CA THR A 64 -0.06 12.28 -14.53
C THR A 64 -0.61 10.94 -14.02
N ILE A 65 0.21 9.88 -14.09
CA ILE A 65 -0.17 8.55 -13.59
C ILE A 65 -0.33 8.57 -12.06
N LYS A 66 0.63 9.16 -11.35
CA LYS A 66 0.61 9.30 -9.90
C LYS A 66 -0.65 10.01 -9.42
N PHE A 67 -1.01 11.14 -10.05
CA PHE A 67 -2.21 11.91 -9.73
C PHE A 67 -3.51 11.12 -9.96
N ALA A 68 -3.58 10.33 -11.03
CA ALA A 68 -4.77 9.54 -11.36
C ALA A 68 -4.98 8.29 -10.49
N ILE A 69 -3.89 7.69 -9.99
CA ILE A 69 -3.93 6.37 -9.33
C ILE A 69 -3.80 6.47 -7.81
N ILE A 70 -2.82 7.21 -7.28
CA ILE A 70 -2.46 7.21 -5.86
C ILE A 70 -3.67 7.48 -4.94
N PRO A 71 -4.51 8.51 -5.18
CA PRO A 71 -5.63 8.80 -4.29
C PRO A 71 -6.63 7.64 -4.18
N GLY A 72 -6.84 6.90 -5.27
CA GLY A 72 -7.76 5.76 -5.31
C GLY A 72 -7.25 4.56 -4.53
N ILE A 73 -5.94 4.30 -4.56
CA ILE A 73 -5.30 3.19 -3.82
C ILE A 73 -5.22 3.52 -2.33
N VAL A 74 -4.87 4.76 -1.99
CA VAL A 74 -4.69 5.23 -0.62
C VAL A 74 -6.02 5.35 0.14
N GLN A 75 -7.13 5.71 -0.52
CA GLN A 75 -8.47 5.81 0.09
C GLN A 75 -9.28 4.50 -0.01
N PRO A 76 -8.60 3.34 -0.04
CA PRO A 76 -9.04 2.07 -0.63
C PRO A 76 -10.28 2.08 -1.55
N LYS A 77 -10.34 3.00 -2.52
CA LYS A 77 -11.43 3.06 -3.52
C LYS A 77 -11.13 2.23 -4.78
N LYS A 78 -9.85 1.88 -4.97
CA LYS A 78 -9.36 1.08 -6.09
C LYS A 78 -8.42 0.00 -5.54
N VAL A 79 -8.46 -1.17 -6.15
CA VAL A 79 -7.52 -2.27 -5.89
C VAL A 79 -6.50 -2.31 -7.02
N ILE A 80 -5.26 -2.64 -6.69
CA ILE A 80 -4.15 -2.79 -7.64
C ILE A 80 -3.65 -4.23 -7.60
N TYR A 81 -3.19 -4.75 -8.74
CA TYR A 81 -2.63 -6.10 -8.86
C TYR A 81 -1.29 -6.02 -9.61
N LEU A 82 -0.32 -6.82 -9.19
CA LEU A 82 0.92 -7.03 -9.91
C LEU A 82 0.79 -8.31 -10.74
N THR A 83 0.71 -8.16 -12.05
CA THR A 83 0.51 -9.28 -12.98
C THR A 83 1.81 -9.54 -13.73
N ILE A 84 2.71 -10.30 -13.10
CA ILE A 84 4.00 -10.73 -13.71
C ILE A 84 3.93 -12.17 -14.20
N THR A 85 3.30 -13.06 -13.43
CA THR A 85 3.29 -14.50 -13.73
C THR A 85 2.58 -14.77 -15.06
N GLU A 86 3.28 -15.44 -15.97
CA GLU A 86 2.79 -15.89 -17.26
C GLU A 86 2.73 -17.42 -17.32
N GLY A 87 1.78 -17.96 -18.08
CA GLY A 87 1.72 -19.40 -18.38
C GLY A 87 2.66 -19.72 -19.53
N PHE A 88 3.58 -20.66 -19.33
CA PHE A 88 4.40 -21.17 -20.43
C PHE A 88 3.56 -22.10 -21.31
N SER A 89 3.50 -21.80 -22.61
CA SER A 89 2.92 -22.67 -23.65
C SER A 89 3.97 -23.60 -24.24
#